data_AF-Q89AM2-F1
#
_entry.id   AF-Q89AM2-F1
#
_cell.length_a   1.000
_cell.length_b   1.000
_cell.length_c   1.000
_cell.angle_alpha   90.00
_cell.angle_beta   90.00
_cell.angle_gamma   90.00
#
_symmetry.space_group_name_H-M   'P 1'
#
loop_
_entity.id
_entity.type
_entity.pdbx_description
1 polymer ?
#
loop_
_entity_poly.entity_id
_entity_poly.type
_entity_poly.pdbx_seq_one_letter_code
_entity_poly.pdbx_strand_id
1 'polypeptide(L)'
;MKKVILFTYVIIFLVFLSGYSVVTKNIVHNIKNNYKNNVCSMKVMHLWFKIINLFSKKYNVDKKLITAIICVESSGNTHAVSISKAIGLMQIKPFSAGREVYRFRGLLNQPSDVDLYDPKINIDIGTSYINILRNKILSGIKNSEILLYATIISYAHGASKLLKSFSYNKTLAIKKINKMKIKEFLDYIHNKYSEKKAWDYLSKVMYVYHLV
;
A
#
# COMPACT_ATOMS: atom_id res chain seq x y z
N MET A 1 -42.51 -10.73 39.26
CA MET A 1 -41.35 -11.45 38.69
C MET A 1 -41.47 -11.75 37.18
N LYS A 2 -42.54 -12.40 36.67
CA LYS A 2 -42.65 -12.77 35.23
C LYS A 2 -42.42 -11.61 34.22
N LYS A 3 -42.92 -10.40 34.50
CA LYS A 3 -42.74 -9.23 33.62
C LYS A 3 -41.27 -8.79 33.47
N VAL A 4 -40.46 -8.88 34.53
CA VAL A 4 -39.03 -8.50 34.51
C VAL A 4 -38.22 -9.50 33.69
N ILE A 5 -38.55 -10.79 33.82
CA ILE A 5 -37.93 -11.87 33.04
C ILE A 5 -38.24 -11.69 31.54
N LEU A 6 -39.50 -11.41 31.17
CA LEU A 6 -39.85 -11.18 29.77
C LEU A 6 -39.13 -9.95 29.19
N PHE A 7 -39.05 -8.84 29.94
CA PHE A 7 -38.38 -7.62 29.49
C PHE A 7 -36.87 -7.84 29.26
N THR A 8 -36.21 -8.59 30.13
CA THR A 8 -34.78 -8.93 29.97
C THR A 8 -34.53 -9.82 28.74
N TYR A 9 -35.38 -10.82 28.47
CA TYR A 9 -35.28 -11.63 27.24
C TYR A 9 -35.48 -10.80 25.97
N VAL A 10 -36.41 -9.84 25.97
CA VAL A 10 -36.63 -8.94 24.82
C VAL A 10 -35.39 -8.07 24.57
N ILE A 11 -34.77 -7.50 25.61
CA ILE A 11 -33.53 -6.73 25.46
C ILE A 11 -32.40 -7.61 24.91
N ILE A 12 -32.19 -8.79 25.47
CA ILE A 12 -31.16 -9.73 25.00
C ILE A 12 -31.39 -10.05 23.52
N PHE A 13 -32.63 -10.38 23.13
CA PHE A 13 -32.98 -10.69 21.73
C PHE A 13 -32.72 -9.51 20.78
N LEU A 14 -33.04 -8.27 21.18
CA LEU A 14 -32.75 -7.08 20.38
C LEU A 14 -31.23 -6.82 20.24
N VAL A 15 -30.45 -7.06 21.30
CA VAL A 15 -28.98 -7.00 21.24
C VAL A 15 -28.43 -8.09 20.30
N PHE A 16 -28.98 -9.30 20.33
CA PHE A 16 -28.60 -10.37 19.39
C PHE A 16 -28.95 -10.03 17.94
N LEU A 17 -30.16 -9.50 17.66
CA LEU A 17 -30.58 -9.10 16.32
C LEU A 17 -29.71 -7.97 15.75
N SER A 18 -29.42 -6.95 16.57
CA SER A 18 -28.54 -5.84 16.15
C SER A 18 -27.11 -6.32 15.91
N GLY A 19 -26.57 -7.18 16.78
CA GLY A 19 -25.27 -7.83 16.59
C GLY A 19 -25.21 -8.66 15.31
N TYR A 20 -26.23 -9.47 15.03
CA TYR A 20 -26.34 -10.28 13.81
C TYR A 20 -26.38 -9.41 12.53
N SER A 21 -27.11 -8.30 12.56
CA SER A 21 -27.16 -7.36 11.42
C SER A 21 -25.80 -6.72 11.12
N VAL A 22 -25.03 -6.35 12.16
CA VAL A 22 -23.68 -5.79 11.97
C VAL A 22 -22.72 -6.85 11.43
N VAL A 23 -22.75 -8.06 11.98
CA VAL A 23 -21.91 -9.19 11.52
C VAL A 23 -22.19 -9.52 10.06
N THR A 24 -23.47 -9.65 9.67
CA THR A 24 -23.86 -9.93 8.27
C THR A 24 -23.42 -8.82 7.31
N LYS A 25 -23.58 -7.54 7.68
CA LYS A 25 -23.07 -6.41 6.87
C LYS A 25 -21.55 -6.47 6.68
N ASN A 26 -20.79 -6.77 7.74
CA ASN A 26 -19.33 -6.89 7.66
C ASN A 26 -18.89 -8.07 6.78
N ILE A 27 -19.56 -9.22 6.90
CA ILE A 27 -19.30 -10.40 6.04
C ILE A 27 -19.54 -10.06 4.58
N VAL A 28 -20.70 -9.47 4.24
CA VAL A 28 -21.03 -9.08 2.86
C VAL A 28 -20.05 -8.04 2.32
N HIS A 29 -19.64 -7.06 3.12
CA HIS A 29 -18.63 -6.07 2.73
C HIS A 29 -17.28 -6.72 2.43
N ASN A 30 -16.82 -7.62 3.30
CA ASN A 30 -15.57 -8.35 3.09
C ASN A 30 -15.64 -9.21 1.82
N ILE A 31 -16.72 -9.96 1.59
CA ILE A 31 -16.89 -10.77 0.37
C ILE A 31 -16.81 -9.91 -0.89
N LYS A 32 -17.50 -8.76 -0.90
CA LYS A 32 -17.45 -7.82 -2.03
C LYS A 32 -16.04 -7.26 -2.27
N ASN A 33 -15.32 -6.89 -1.21
CA ASN A 33 -13.95 -6.39 -1.33
C ASN A 33 -12.99 -7.49 -1.81
N ASN A 34 -13.11 -8.71 -1.27
CA ASN A 34 -12.32 -9.86 -1.68
C ASN A 34 -12.51 -10.12 -3.19
N TYR A 35 -13.77 -10.19 -3.64
CA TYR A 35 -14.10 -10.37 -5.06
C TYR A 35 -13.52 -9.26 -5.94
N LYS A 36 -13.73 -7.98 -5.57
CA LYS A 36 -13.19 -6.83 -6.31
C LYS A 36 -11.66 -6.90 -6.45
N ASN A 37 -10.96 -7.22 -5.37
CA ASN A 37 -9.50 -7.27 -5.34
C ASN A 37 -8.96 -8.46 -6.16
N ASN A 38 -9.62 -9.63 -6.10
CA ASN A 38 -9.28 -10.78 -6.96
C ASN A 38 -9.51 -10.48 -8.45
N VAL A 39 -10.65 -9.88 -8.80
CA VAL A 39 -10.92 -9.48 -10.19
C VAL A 39 -9.87 -8.46 -10.66
N CYS A 40 -9.51 -7.50 -9.81
CA CYS A 40 -8.46 -6.55 -10.13
C CYS A 40 -7.12 -7.25 -10.37
N SER A 41 -6.66 -8.10 -9.46
CA SER A 41 -5.35 -8.73 -9.56
C SER A 41 -5.27 -9.64 -10.78
N MET A 42 -6.32 -10.41 -11.06
CA MET A 42 -6.45 -11.22 -12.27
C MET A 42 -6.39 -10.36 -13.55
N LYS A 43 -7.12 -9.23 -13.59
CA LYS A 43 -7.09 -8.30 -14.71
C LYS A 43 -5.71 -7.67 -14.93
N VAL A 44 -5.09 -7.19 -13.85
CA VAL A 44 -3.75 -6.57 -13.89
C VAL A 44 -2.71 -7.59 -14.34
N MET A 45 -2.76 -8.81 -13.83
CA MET A 45 -1.89 -9.88 -14.29
C MET A 45 -2.14 -10.21 -15.75
N HIS A 46 -3.39 -10.42 -16.17
CA HIS A 46 -3.70 -10.74 -17.56
C HIS A 46 -3.15 -9.68 -18.55
N LEU A 47 -3.39 -8.40 -18.27
CA LEU A 47 -2.99 -7.30 -19.17
C LEU A 47 -1.49 -6.98 -19.11
N TRP A 48 -0.90 -6.98 -17.91
CA TRP A 48 0.41 -6.37 -17.68
C TRP A 48 1.49 -7.38 -17.27
N PHE A 49 1.20 -8.69 -17.22
CA PHE A 49 2.14 -9.71 -16.75
C PHE A 49 3.53 -9.62 -17.39
N LYS A 50 3.62 -9.47 -18.72
CA LYS A 50 4.92 -9.39 -19.41
C LYS A 50 5.74 -8.19 -18.94
N ILE A 51 5.11 -7.02 -18.79
CA ILE A 51 5.74 -5.78 -18.35
C ILE A 51 6.12 -5.86 -16.86
N ILE A 52 5.21 -6.35 -16.02
CA ILE A 52 5.46 -6.54 -14.59
C ILE A 52 6.61 -7.53 -14.37
N ASN A 53 6.62 -8.66 -15.08
CA ASN A 53 7.69 -9.66 -14.97
C ASN A 53 9.05 -9.11 -15.44
N LEU A 54 9.06 -8.29 -16.49
CA LEU A 54 10.28 -7.64 -16.97
C LEU A 54 10.89 -6.75 -15.88
N PHE A 55 10.10 -5.84 -15.31
CA PHE A 55 10.60 -4.88 -14.32
C PHE A 55 10.79 -5.50 -12.93
N SER A 56 10.00 -6.52 -12.58
CA SER A 56 10.21 -7.36 -11.39
C SER A 56 11.61 -7.96 -11.39
N LYS A 57 12.03 -8.58 -12.51
CA LYS A 57 13.38 -9.14 -12.66
C LYS A 57 14.45 -8.06 -12.69
N LYS A 58 14.26 -7.00 -13.48
CA LYS A 58 15.24 -5.89 -13.62
C LYS A 58 15.58 -5.24 -12.28
N TYR A 59 14.60 -5.10 -11.39
CA TYR A 59 14.74 -4.36 -10.13
C TYR A 59 14.70 -5.22 -8.88
N ASN A 60 14.59 -6.54 -9.01
CA ASN A 60 14.43 -7.49 -7.90
C ASN A 60 13.28 -7.08 -6.93
N VAL A 61 12.13 -6.76 -7.52
CA VAL A 61 10.89 -6.41 -6.79
C VAL A 61 9.87 -7.49 -7.05
N ASP A 62 9.19 -7.97 -5.99
CA ASP A 62 8.17 -8.99 -6.14
C ASP A 62 7.05 -8.53 -7.08
N LYS A 63 6.75 -9.35 -8.09
CA LYS A 63 5.61 -9.15 -9.01
C LYS A 63 4.29 -9.02 -8.25
N LYS A 64 4.11 -9.73 -7.11
CA LYS A 64 2.91 -9.61 -6.27
C LYS A 64 2.78 -8.20 -5.69
N LEU A 65 3.89 -7.60 -5.25
CA LEU A 65 3.89 -6.24 -4.72
C LEU A 65 3.58 -5.22 -5.81
N ILE A 66 4.17 -5.35 -7.00
CA ILE A 66 3.88 -4.48 -8.14
C ILE A 66 2.39 -4.56 -8.50
N THR A 67 1.85 -5.79 -8.58
CA THR A 67 0.43 -6.05 -8.87
C THR A 67 -0.49 -5.43 -7.82
N ALA A 68 -0.18 -5.64 -6.54
CA ALA A 68 -0.95 -5.11 -5.43
C ALA A 68 -1.00 -3.57 -5.45
N ILE A 69 0.14 -2.92 -5.70
CA ILE A 69 0.21 -1.46 -5.83
C ILE A 69 -0.62 -0.99 -7.03
N ILE A 70 -0.47 -1.58 -8.22
CA ILE A 70 -1.28 -1.19 -9.39
C ILE A 70 -2.78 -1.31 -9.10
N CYS A 71 -3.19 -2.38 -8.43
CA CYS A 71 -4.59 -2.58 -8.07
C CYS A 71 -5.14 -1.52 -7.11
N VAL A 72 -4.38 -1.22 -6.05
CA VAL A 72 -4.78 -0.22 -5.06
C VAL A 72 -4.75 1.20 -5.63
N GLU A 73 -3.77 1.51 -6.48
CA GLU A 73 -3.55 2.85 -7.03
C GLU A 73 -4.52 3.21 -8.16
N SER A 74 -4.79 2.29 -9.09
CA SER A 74 -5.54 2.60 -10.31
C SER A 74 -6.56 1.55 -10.73
N SER A 75 -6.61 0.39 -10.04
CA SER A 75 -7.36 -0.78 -10.50
C SER A 75 -7.00 -1.20 -11.95
N GLY A 76 -5.75 -0.93 -12.36
CA GLY A 76 -5.25 -1.21 -13.70
C GLY A 76 -5.65 -0.18 -14.77
N ASN A 77 -6.11 1.02 -14.40
CA ASN A 77 -6.44 2.09 -15.34
C ASN A 77 -5.19 2.89 -15.73
N THR A 78 -4.79 2.79 -16.99
CA THR A 78 -3.63 3.48 -17.58
C THR A 78 -3.80 4.99 -17.66
N HIS A 79 -5.03 5.49 -17.64
CA HIS A 79 -5.38 6.92 -17.74
C HIS A 79 -5.82 7.52 -16.39
N ALA A 80 -5.60 6.82 -15.28
CA ALA A 80 -5.96 7.32 -13.96
C ALA A 80 -5.14 8.57 -13.61
N VAL A 81 -5.81 9.65 -13.22
CA VAL A 81 -5.17 10.88 -12.72
C VAL A 81 -5.82 11.28 -11.40
N SER A 82 -5.02 11.35 -10.34
CA SER A 82 -5.52 11.85 -9.05
C SER A 82 -5.61 13.38 -9.04
N ILE A 83 -6.41 13.93 -8.12
CA ILE A 83 -6.48 15.38 -7.84
C ILE A 83 -5.08 15.96 -7.58
N SER A 84 -4.20 15.18 -6.96
CA SER A 84 -2.82 15.55 -6.66
C SER A 84 -1.82 15.28 -7.79
N LYS A 85 -2.30 15.07 -9.03
CA LYS A 85 -1.51 14.87 -10.26
C LYS A 85 -0.61 13.63 -10.23
N ALA A 86 -1.10 12.56 -9.61
CA ALA A 86 -0.50 11.23 -9.73
C ALA A 86 -1.09 10.53 -10.96
N ILE A 87 -0.27 9.89 -11.80
CA ILE A 87 -0.65 9.47 -13.16
C ILE A 87 -0.44 7.97 -13.38
N GLY A 88 -1.39 7.36 -14.08
CA GLY A 88 -1.30 6.01 -14.65
C GLY A 88 -1.38 4.87 -13.64
N LEU A 89 -0.88 3.71 -14.04
CA LEU A 89 -1.10 2.43 -13.35
C LEU A 89 -0.65 2.43 -11.88
N MET A 90 0.54 2.96 -11.63
CA MET A 90 1.16 3.00 -10.30
C MET A 90 1.05 4.39 -9.66
N GLN A 91 0.22 5.28 -10.21
CA GLN A 91 -0.03 6.65 -9.72
C GLN A 91 1.27 7.41 -9.41
N ILE A 92 2.12 7.54 -10.42
CA ILE A 92 3.40 8.23 -10.31
C ILE A 92 3.20 9.73 -10.37
N LYS A 93 3.81 10.47 -9.45
CA LYS A 93 3.91 11.93 -9.51
C LYS A 93 5.23 12.32 -10.19
N PRO A 94 5.21 13.10 -11.28
CA PRO A 94 6.42 13.53 -11.99
C PRO A 94 7.46 14.18 -11.06
N PHE A 95 7.04 15.16 -10.25
CA PHE A 95 7.95 15.94 -9.39
C PHE A 95 8.40 15.25 -8.10
N SER A 96 7.92 14.03 -7.82
CA SER A 96 8.37 13.25 -6.65
C SER A 96 9.02 11.93 -7.09
N ALA A 97 8.27 10.84 -7.18
CA ALA A 97 8.79 9.52 -7.52
C ALA A 97 9.45 9.51 -8.91
N GLY A 98 8.84 10.19 -9.89
CA GLY A 98 9.40 10.30 -11.25
C GLY A 98 10.77 10.98 -11.25
N ARG A 99 10.86 12.16 -10.64
CA ARG A 99 12.10 12.94 -10.50
C ARG A 99 13.16 12.19 -9.68
N GLU A 100 12.76 11.48 -8.63
CA GLU A 100 13.68 10.67 -7.83
C GLU A 100 14.31 9.57 -8.69
N VAL A 101 13.50 8.83 -9.46
CA VAL A 101 14.00 7.79 -10.37
C VAL A 101 14.90 8.38 -11.46
N TYR A 102 14.55 9.53 -12.03
CA TYR A 102 15.38 10.20 -13.04
C TYR A 102 16.75 10.59 -12.49
N ARG A 103 16.80 11.22 -11.30
CA ARG A 103 18.06 11.54 -10.62
C ARG A 103 18.92 10.30 -10.40
N PHE A 104 18.32 9.20 -9.93
CA PHE A 104 19.05 7.94 -9.74
C PHE A 104 19.57 7.31 -11.04
N ARG A 105 18.98 7.65 -12.19
CA ARG A 105 19.43 7.23 -13.52
C ARG A 105 20.45 8.19 -14.14
N GLY A 106 20.86 9.23 -13.41
CA GLY A 106 21.73 10.29 -13.97
C GLY A 106 21.01 11.16 -15.02
N LEU A 107 19.68 11.10 -15.08
CA LEU A 107 18.87 11.93 -15.98
C LEU A 107 18.52 13.25 -15.29
N LEU A 108 18.52 14.32 -16.08
CA LEU A 108 17.97 15.60 -15.65
C LEU A 108 16.44 15.56 -15.68
N ASN A 109 15.79 16.47 -14.96
CA ASN A 109 14.33 16.62 -14.91
C ASN A 109 13.61 15.41 -14.30
N GLN A 110 12.59 14.90 -15.01
CA GLN A 110 11.55 13.98 -14.57
C GLN A 110 10.77 13.47 -15.79
N PRO A 111 9.98 12.39 -15.68
CA PRO A 111 9.12 11.95 -16.77
C PRO A 111 8.05 12.98 -17.06
N SER A 112 7.65 13.10 -18.33
CA SER A 112 6.49 13.92 -18.70
C SER A 112 5.19 13.24 -18.29
N ASP A 113 4.11 14.00 -18.21
CA ASP A 113 2.77 13.44 -17.95
C ASP A 113 2.37 12.45 -19.05
N VAL A 114 2.75 12.72 -20.31
CA VAL A 114 2.50 11.85 -21.46
C VAL A 114 3.21 10.51 -21.29
N ASP A 115 4.48 10.52 -20.89
CA ASP A 115 5.25 9.29 -20.64
C ASP A 115 4.58 8.43 -19.56
N LEU A 116 3.99 9.05 -18.54
CA LEU A 116 3.38 8.32 -17.42
C LEU A 116 2.05 7.66 -17.77
N TYR A 117 1.41 7.98 -18.91
CA TYR A 117 0.27 7.22 -19.42
C TYR A 117 0.70 5.93 -20.13
N ASP A 118 1.95 5.82 -20.58
CA ASP A 118 2.48 4.58 -21.15
C ASP A 118 2.65 3.52 -20.05
N PRO A 119 2.00 2.34 -20.15
CA PRO A 119 2.06 1.31 -19.13
C PRO A 119 3.49 0.82 -18.83
N LYS A 120 4.35 0.73 -19.85
CA LYS A 120 5.71 0.24 -19.72
C LYS A 120 6.56 1.25 -18.97
N ILE A 121 6.49 2.53 -19.33
CA ILE A 121 7.21 3.60 -18.63
C ILE A 121 6.69 3.75 -17.21
N ASN A 122 5.37 3.75 -16.99
CA ASN A 122 4.78 3.90 -15.67
C ASN A 122 5.23 2.77 -14.71
N ILE A 123 5.16 1.51 -15.15
CA ILE A 123 5.60 0.36 -14.35
C ILE A 123 7.12 0.36 -14.15
N ASP A 124 7.92 0.77 -15.15
CA ASP A 124 9.37 0.93 -15.01
C ASP A 124 9.73 1.91 -13.90
N ILE A 125 9.13 3.10 -13.93
CA ILE A 125 9.38 4.15 -12.94
C ILE A 125 8.88 3.73 -11.55
N GLY A 126 7.65 3.22 -11.44
CA GLY A 126 7.10 2.79 -10.15
C GLY A 126 7.90 1.65 -9.52
N THR A 127 8.30 0.65 -10.32
CA THR A 127 9.12 -0.47 -9.83
C THR A 127 10.54 -0.02 -9.47
N SER A 128 11.14 0.85 -10.28
CA SER A 128 12.44 1.46 -9.98
C SER A 128 12.39 2.26 -8.67
N TYR A 129 11.29 2.95 -8.40
CA TYR A 129 11.11 3.72 -7.17
C TYR A 129 11.04 2.80 -5.93
N ILE A 130 10.30 1.69 -6.01
CA ILE A 130 10.27 0.65 -4.96
C ILE A 130 11.68 0.13 -4.67
N ASN A 131 12.47 -0.14 -5.72
CA ASN A 131 13.87 -0.58 -5.57
C ASN A 131 14.75 0.48 -4.88
N ILE A 132 14.64 1.75 -5.26
CA ILE A 132 15.36 2.85 -4.60
C ILE A 132 14.98 2.96 -3.11
N LEU A 133 13.69 2.87 -2.80
CA LEU A 133 13.20 2.87 -1.43
C LEU A 133 13.85 1.76 -0.61
N ARG A 134 13.80 0.52 -1.09
CA ARG A 134 14.34 -0.65 -0.38
C ARG A 134 15.85 -0.62 -0.24
N ASN A 135 16.55 -0.39 -1.35
CA ASN A 135 17.99 -0.66 -1.44
C ASN A 135 18.87 0.56 -1.20
N LYS A 136 18.30 1.77 -1.12
CA LYS A 136 19.04 3.01 -0.85
C LYS A 136 18.49 3.77 0.35
N ILE A 137 17.18 4.00 0.38
CA ILE A 137 16.59 4.86 1.42
C ILE A 137 16.39 4.09 2.73
N LEU A 138 15.89 2.86 2.65
CA LEU A 138 15.50 2.02 3.78
C LEU A 138 16.46 0.83 4.01
N SER A 139 17.60 0.78 3.30
CA SER A 139 18.51 -0.38 3.26
C SER A 139 19.07 -0.83 4.61
N GLY A 140 19.06 0.05 5.61
CA GLY A 140 19.50 -0.30 6.96
C GLY A 140 18.45 -1.04 7.80
N ILE A 141 17.20 -1.18 7.34
CA ILE A 141 16.16 -1.96 8.03
C ILE A 141 16.43 -3.45 7.81
N LYS A 142 16.69 -4.19 8.90
CA LYS A 142 17.18 -5.58 8.86
C LYS A 142 16.07 -6.61 8.69
N ASN A 143 14.93 -6.42 9.36
CA ASN A 143 13.80 -7.33 9.24
C ASN A 143 13.12 -7.11 7.89
N SER A 144 13.06 -8.16 7.06
CA SER A 144 12.53 -8.09 5.69
C SER A 144 11.05 -7.72 5.62
N GLU A 145 10.26 -8.13 6.60
CA GLU A 145 8.82 -7.84 6.69
C GLU A 145 8.58 -6.38 7.10
N ILE A 146 9.33 -5.88 8.08
CA ILE A 146 9.33 -4.45 8.42
C ILE A 146 9.80 -3.60 7.23
N LEU A 147 10.82 -4.06 6.49
CA LEU A 147 11.28 -3.39 5.27
C LEU A 147 10.17 -3.35 4.20
N LEU A 148 9.42 -4.44 4.01
CA LEU A 148 8.27 -4.48 3.11
C LEU A 148 7.23 -3.44 3.51
N TYR A 149 6.81 -3.42 4.77
CA TYR A 149 5.81 -2.47 5.28
C TYR A 149 6.28 -1.02 5.19
N ALA A 150 7.52 -0.76 5.61
CA ALA A 150 8.14 0.56 5.49
C ALA A 150 8.22 1.02 4.04
N THR A 151 8.48 0.11 3.10
CA THR A 151 8.51 0.39 1.65
C THR A 151 7.12 0.78 1.15
N ILE A 152 6.08 0.00 1.48
CA ILE A 152 4.69 0.28 1.07
C ILE A 152 4.23 1.64 1.60
N ILE A 153 4.48 1.92 2.89
CA ILE A 153 4.13 3.21 3.49
C ILE A 153 4.90 4.35 2.82
N SER A 154 6.21 4.16 2.62
CA SER A 154 7.09 5.17 2.00
C SER A 154 6.73 5.45 0.55
N TYR A 155 6.23 4.45 -0.18
CA TYR A 155 5.77 4.61 -1.56
C TYR A 155 4.63 5.64 -1.64
N ALA A 156 3.63 5.52 -0.77
CA ALA A 156 2.47 6.41 -0.77
C ALA A 156 2.68 7.74 -0.02
N HIS A 157 3.45 7.73 1.09
CA HIS A 157 3.53 8.87 2.03
C HIS A 157 4.92 9.50 2.12
N GLY A 158 5.91 8.95 1.41
CA GLY A 158 7.29 9.43 1.36
C GLY A 158 8.16 8.90 2.49
N ALA A 159 9.31 8.31 2.13
CA ALA A 159 10.26 7.73 3.09
C ALA A 159 10.81 8.74 4.11
N SER A 160 11.08 9.98 3.69
CA SER A 160 11.53 11.03 4.61
C SER A 160 10.51 11.31 5.71
N LYS A 161 9.21 11.28 5.40
CA LYS A 161 8.15 11.51 6.37
C LYS A 161 8.05 10.35 7.35
N LEU A 162 8.11 9.11 6.84
CA LEU A 162 8.17 7.91 7.68
C LEU A 162 9.39 7.94 8.62
N LEU A 163 10.59 8.17 8.11
CA LEU A 163 11.80 8.14 8.94
C LEU A 163 11.81 9.27 10.00
N LYS A 164 11.38 10.48 9.63
CA LYS A 164 11.28 11.63 10.55
C LYS A 164 10.32 11.38 11.72
N SER A 165 9.31 10.51 11.56
CA SER A 165 8.41 10.17 12.67
C SER A 165 9.13 9.36 13.77
N PHE A 166 10.19 8.62 13.43
CA PHE A 166 11.03 7.94 14.41
C PHE A 166 12.20 8.81 14.91
N SER A 167 12.84 9.56 14.01
CA SER A 167 13.89 10.54 14.33
C SER A 167 14.22 11.43 13.13
N TYR A 168 14.54 12.70 13.36
CA TYR A 168 15.11 13.59 12.33
C TYR A 168 16.44 13.08 11.75
N ASN A 169 17.22 12.31 12.54
CA ASN A 169 18.43 11.65 12.05
C ASN A 169 18.07 10.28 11.45
N LYS A 170 18.31 10.12 10.14
CA LYS A 170 18.00 8.89 9.39
C LYS A 170 18.64 7.64 10.01
N THR A 171 19.90 7.71 10.41
CA THR A 171 20.61 6.57 11.02
C THR A 171 19.98 6.18 12.35
N LEU A 172 19.59 7.16 13.17
CA LEU A 172 18.91 6.92 14.44
C LEU A 172 17.47 6.39 14.23
N ALA A 173 16.75 6.89 13.22
CA ALA A 173 15.43 6.37 12.84
C ALA A 173 15.51 4.87 12.49
N ILE A 174 16.45 4.49 11.63
CA ILE A 174 16.69 3.08 11.27
C ILE A 174 17.10 2.25 12.49
N LYS A 175 17.97 2.76 13.36
CA LYS A 175 18.35 2.08 14.62
C LYS A 175 17.13 1.84 15.53
N LYS A 176 16.20 2.80 15.63
CA LYS A 176 14.95 2.63 16.39
C LYS A 176 14.06 1.56 15.76
N ILE A 177 13.85 1.60 14.45
CA ILE A 177 13.05 0.60 13.72
C ILE A 177 13.63 -0.80 13.91
N ASN A 178 14.95 -0.97 13.82
CA ASN A 178 15.62 -2.27 13.99
C ASN A 178 15.52 -2.85 15.42
N LYS A 179 15.12 -2.06 16.42
CA LYS A 179 14.87 -2.55 17.78
C LYS A 179 13.44 -3.04 17.97
N MET A 180 12.55 -2.80 17.01
CA MET A 180 11.13 -3.16 17.10
C MET A 180 10.87 -4.58 16.60
N LYS A 181 9.94 -5.27 17.26
CA LYS A 181 9.23 -6.42 16.70
C LYS A 181 8.24 -5.94 15.63
N ILE A 182 7.85 -6.85 14.73
CA ILE A 182 6.87 -6.56 13.67
C ILE A 182 5.58 -5.95 14.24
N LYS A 183 5.03 -6.54 15.32
CA LYS A 183 3.84 -6.02 15.99
C LYS A 183 4.02 -4.59 16.51
N GLU A 184 5.18 -4.28 17.11
CA GLU A 184 5.45 -2.93 17.64
C GLU A 184 5.54 -1.89 16.52
N PHE A 185 6.13 -2.27 15.37
CA PHE A 185 6.15 -1.42 14.19
C PHE A 185 4.73 -1.18 13.65
N LEU A 186 3.91 -2.23 13.52
CA LEU A 186 2.52 -2.10 13.07
C LEU A 186 1.67 -1.27 14.03
N ASP A 187 1.80 -1.51 15.35
CA ASP A 187 1.12 -0.74 16.39
C ASP A 187 1.54 0.74 16.35
N TYR A 188 2.81 1.03 16.06
CA TYR A 188 3.29 2.39 15.87
C TYR A 188 2.63 3.05 14.65
N ILE A 189 2.57 2.36 13.50
CA ILE A 189 1.94 2.91 12.29
C ILE A 189 0.44 3.11 12.49
N HIS A 190 -0.24 2.20 13.18
CA HIS A 190 -1.68 2.28 13.41
C HIS A 190 -2.05 3.41 14.39
N ASN A 191 -1.31 3.54 15.49
CA ASN A 191 -1.72 4.38 16.62
C ASN A 191 -0.95 5.71 16.74
N LYS A 192 0.30 5.77 16.27
CA LYS A 192 1.22 6.87 16.55
C LYS A 192 1.65 7.65 15.31
N TYR A 193 1.60 7.04 14.14
CA TYR A 193 1.95 7.73 12.91
C TYR A 193 0.88 8.74 12.52
N SER A 194 1.28 9.98 12.26
CA SER A 194 0.35 11.10 12.01
C SER A 194 -0.56 10.87 10.81
N GLU A 195 -0.14 10.05 9.84
CA GLU A 195 -0.91 9.75 8.64
C GLU A 195 -1.76 8.50 8.86
N LYS A 196 -2.98 8.66 9.36
CA LYS A 196 -3.95 7.55 9.48
C LYS A 196 -4.14 6.79 8.15
N LYS A 197 -4.07 7.53 7.03
CA LYS A 197 -4.15 6.97 5.67
C LYS A 197 -3.01 5.99 5.34
N ALA A 198 -1.89 6.03 6.04
CA ALA A 198 -0.79 5.10 5.84
C ALA A 198 -1.13 3.69 6.31
N TRP A 199 -1.84 3.56 7.44
CA TRP A 199 -2.34 2.26 7.88
C TRP A 199 -3.34 1.68 6.88
N ASP A 200 -4.29 2.51 6.42
CA ASP A 200 -5.30 2.09 5.46
C ASP A 200 -4.67 1.65 4.14
N TYR A 201 -3.68 2.40 3.67
CA TYR A 201 -2.94 2.07 2.45
C TYR A 201 -2.14 0.78 2.61
N LEU A 202 -1.37 0.64 3.70
CA LEU A 202 -0.63 -0.59 4.01
C LEU A 202 -1.57 -1.80 4.04
N SER A 203 -2.71 -1.68 4.74
CA SER A 203 -3.70 -2.74 4.87
C SER A 203 -4.28 -3.15 3.53
N LYS A 204 -4.63 -2.18 2.67
CA LYS A 204 -5.15 -2.46 1.31
C LYS A 204 -4.12 -3.16 0.43
N VAL A 205 -2.88 -2.68 0.42
CA VAL A 205 -1.82 -3.29 -0.39
C VAL A 205 -1.50 -4.68 0.11
N MET A 206 -1.33 -4.88 1.41
CA MET A 206 -1.05 -6.20 2.00
C MET A 206 -2.19 -7.18 1.81
N TYR A 207 -3.44 -6.69 1.86
CA TYR A 207 -4.60 -7.50 1.55
C TYR A 207 -4.55 -8.04 0.11
N VAL A 208 -4.30 -7.19 -0.89
CA VAL A 208 -4.16 -7.64 -2.29
C VAL A 208 -2.91 -8.50 -2.47
N TYR A 209 -1.79 -8.14 -1.85
CA TYR A 209 -0.53 -8.87 -1.94
C TYR A 209 -0.65 -10.34 -1.51
N HIS A 210 -1.44 -10.64 -0.49
CA HIS A 210 -1.69 -12.01 -0.03
C HIS A 210 -2.74 -12.77 -0.85
N LEU A 211 -3.49 -12.09 -1.73
CA LEU A 211 -4.44 -12.74 -2.65
C LEU A 211 -3.80 -13.23 -3.95
N VAL A 212 -2.68 -12.62 -4.37
CA VAL A 212 -1.97 -12.94 -5.62
C VAL A 212 -1.03 -14.12 -5.43
#